data_AF-A0A537LUT2-F1
#
_entry.id   AF-A0A537LUT2-F1
#
_cell.length_a   1.000
_cell.length_b   1.000
_cell.length_c   1.000
_cell.angle_alpha   90.00
_cell.angle_beta   90.00
_cell.angle_gamma   90.00
#
_symmetry.space_group_name_H-M   'P 1'
#
loop_
_entity.id
_entity.type
_entity.pdbx_description
1 polymer ?
#
loop_
_entity_poly.entity_id
_entity_poly.type
_entity_poly.pdbx_seq_one_letter_code
_entity_poly.pdbx_strand_id
1 'polypeptide(L)' 'MTAILDVHARQILDSRGNPTVEVEILLEDGSMGRAAVPSGASTGAHEAVEKRDGDKSRYLGKGVTQAVDAVRGE' A
#
# COMPACT_ATOMS: atom_id res chain seq x y z
N MET A 1 -13.93 21.12 5.13
CA MET A 1 -12.56 21.56 5.40
C MET A 1 -11.68 20.44 4.91
N THR A 2 -10.64 20.74 4.13
CA THR A 2 -9.84 19.72 3.43
C THR A 2 -8.73 19.12 4.30
N ALA A 3 -8.80 19.28 5.62
CA ALA A 3 -7.83 18.70 6.53
C ALA A 3 -8.03 17.16 6.59
N ILE A 4 -6.92 16.43 6.63
CA ILE A 4 -6.94 14.96 6.74
C ILE A 4 -7.34 14.61 8.17
N LEU A 5 -8.43 13.85 8.30
CA LEU A 5 -8.96 13.37 9.57
C LEU A 5 -8.46 11.97 9.91
N ASP A 6 -8.42 11.06 8.92
CA ASP A 6 -7.98 9.68 9.11
C ASP A 6 -7.25 9.14 7.87
N VAL A 7 -6.32 8.21 8.13
CA VAL A 7 -5.52 7.50 7.13
C VAL A 7 -5.56 6.02 7.44
N HIS A 8 -6.21 5.24 6.57
CA HIS A 8 -6.32 3.80 6.72
C HIS A 8 -5.63 3.07 5.58
N ALA A 9 -4.75 2.12 5.90
CA ALA A 9 -4.08 1.26 4.92
C ALA A 9 -4.42 -0.22 5.11
N ARG A 10 -4.45 -0.96 4.01
CA ARG A 10 -4.67 -2.41 3.99
C ARG A 10 -3.94 -3.08 2.82
N GLN A 11 -3.68 -4.37 2.96
CA GLN A 11 -3.16 -5.20 1.88
C GLN A 11 -4.33 -5.72 1.02
N ILE A 12 -4.25 -5.53 -0.29
CA ILE A 12 -5.16 -6.08 -1.31
C ILE A 12 -4.37 -6.89 -2.35
N LEU A 13 -5.03 -7.41 -3.39
CA LEU A 13 -4.38 -8.10 -4.51
C LEU A 13 -4.44 -7.26 -5.79
N ASP A 14 -3.34 -7.25 -6.54
CA ASP A 14 -3.26 -6.64 -7.86
C ASP A 14 -3.84 -7.54 -8.97
N SER A 15 -3.84 -7.05 -10.22
CA SER A 15 -4.35 -7.78 -11.40
C SER A 15 -3.60 -9.08 -11.72
N ARG A 16 -2.42 -9.31 -11.12
CA ARG A 16 -1.60 -10.51 -11.26
C ARG A 16 -1.69 -11.41 -10.02
N GLY A 17 -2.54 -11.07 -9.05
CA GLY A 17 -2.72 -11.80 -7.80
C GLY A 17 -1.58 -11.62 -6.79
N ASN A 18 -0.70 -10.62 -6.95
CA ASN A 18 0.31 -10.30 -5.93
C ASN A 18 -0.25 -9.29 -4.93
N PRO A 19 0.18 -9.35 -3.66
CA PRO A 19 -0.18 -8.33 -2.69
C PRO A 19 0.22 -6.91 -3.14
N THR A 20 -0.60 -5.92 -2.84
CA THR A 20 -0.27 -4.48 -2.98
C THR A 20 -1.00 -3.67 -1.90
N VAL A 21 -0.62 -2.40 -1.74
CA VAL A 21 -1.19 -1.49 -0.74
C VAL A 21 -2.38 -0.74 -1.31
N GLU A 22 -3.46 -0.66 -0.54
CA GLU A 22 -4.56 0.28 -0.72
C GLU A 22 -4.61 1.24 0.46
N VAL A 23 -4.79 2.53 0.18
CA VAL A 23 -4.93 3.58 1.19
C VAL A 23 -6.25 4.31 0.99
N GLU A 24 -6.93 4.56 2.10
CA GLU A 24 -8.14 5.36 2.20
C GLU A 24 -7.86 6.59 3.08
N ILE A 25 -8.30 7.76 2.62
CA ILE A 25 -8.16 9.05 3.30
C ILE A 25 -9.54 9.62 3.55
N LEU A 26 -9.83 9.98 4.78
CA LEU A 26 -11.04 10.70 5.19
C LEU A 26 -10.68 12.15 5.54
N LEU A 27 -11.42 13.11 5.01
CA LEU A 27 -11.27 14.54 5.33
C LEU A 27 -12.34 14.98 6.35
N GLU A 28 -12.11 16.12 7.00
CA GLU A 28 -13.06 16.68 7.98
C GLU A 28 -14.42 17.08 7.41
N ASP A 29 -14.54 17.38 6.11
CA ASP A 29 -15.86 17.56 5.47
C ASP A 29 -16.56 16.26 5.08
N GLY A 30 -15.99 15.10 5.42
CA GLY A 30 -16.54 13.79 5.09
C GLY A 30 -16.20 13.30 3.68
N SER A 31 -15.46 14.06 2.88
CA SER A 31 -14.94 13.57 1.60
C SER A 31 -13.98 12.39 1.83
N MET A 32 -14.09 11.37 0.98
CA MET A 32 -13.28 10.15 1.07
C MET A 32 -12.62 9.85 -0.28
N GLY A 33 -11.32 9.55 -0.24
CA GLY A 33 -10.55 9.08 -1.38
C GLY A 33 -9.92 7.72 -1.09
N ARG A 34 -9.91 6.83 -2.09
CA ARG A 34 -9.28 5.51 -1.99
C ARG A 34 -8.43 5.25 -3.22
N ALA A 35 -7.22 4.74 -3.01
CA ALA A 35 -6.30 4.42 -4.10
C ALA A 35 -5.57 3.10 -3.83
N ALA A 36 -5.47 2.28 -4.87
CA ALA A 36 -4.64 1.08 -4.93
C ALA A 36 -3.35 1.37 -5.69
N VAL A 37 -2.20 0.95 -5.15
CA VAL A 37 -0.90 1.17 -5.78
C VAL A 37 -0.61 0.06 -6.80
N PRO A 38 -0.20 0.38 -8.05
CA PRO A 38 0.21 -0.63 -9.01
C PRO A 38 1.55 -1.26 -8.61
N SER A 39 1.76 -2.55 -8.93
CA SER A 39 3.05 -3.21 -8.76
C SER A 39 3.81 -3.25 -10.10
N GLY A 40 4.98 -2.62 -10.15
CA GLY A 40 5.83 -2.62 -11.33
C GLY A 40 6.46 -3.99 -11.58
N ALA A 41 6.74 -4.32 -12.85
CA ALA A 41 7.67 -5.42 -13.18
C ALA A 41 9.11 -4.92 -13.40
N SER A 42 9.27 -3.60 -13.59
CA SER A 42 10.58 -2.96 -13.77
C SER A 42 11.42 -3.07 -12.49
N THR A 43 12.72 -3.16 -12.67
CA THR A 43 13.72 -3.26 -11.58
C THR A 43 14.86 -2.27 -11.81
N GLY A 44 14.55 -1.11 -12.39
CA GLY A 44 15.55 -0.07 -12.65
C GLY A 44 16.26 0.33 -11.36
N ALA A 45 17.59 0.35 -11.38
CA ALA A 45 18.41 0.63 -10.19
C ALA A 45 18.22 2.04 -9.60
N HIS A 46 17.55 2.94 -10.33
CA HIS A 46 17.27 4.32 -9.93
C HIS A 46 15.76 4.58 -9.74
N GLU A 47 14.93 3.54 -9.74
CA GLU A 47 13.51 3.66 -9.45
C GLU A 47 13.27 3.67 -7.94
N ALA A 48 12.15 4.28 -7.51
CA ALA A 48 11.69 4.13 -6.13
C ALA A 48 11.34 2.67 -5.87
N VAL A 49 11.84 2.12 -4.76
CA VAL A 49 11.71 0.69 -4.45
C VAL A 49 10.47 0.45 -3.59
N GLU A 50 9.61 -0.47 -4.03
CA GLU A 50 8.48 -0.93 -3.23
C GLU A 50 8.94 -1.76 -2.03
N LYS A 51 8.30 -1.58 -0.87
CA LYS A 51 8.60 -2.34 0.35
C LYS A 51 7.83 -3.66 0.34
N ARG A 52 8.56 -4.79 0.34
CA ARG A 52 8.03 -6.15 0.38
C ARG A 52 8.44 -6.83 1.69
N ASP A 53 7.59 -7.73 2.19
CA ASP A 53 7.79 -8.40 3.47
C ASP A 53 8.93 -9.43 3.45
N GLY A 54 9.18 -10.08 2.31
CA GLY A 54 10.23 -11.09 2.16
C GLY A 54 9.93 -12.45 2.84
N ASP A 55 8.84 -12.57 3.59
CA ASP A 55 8.40 -13.83 4.20
C ASP A 55 7.90 -14.83 3.14
N LYS A 56 8.76 -15.79 2.78
CA LYS A 56 8.47 -16.81 1.75
C LYS A 56 7.27 -17.70 2.08
N SER A 57 6.85 -17.79 3.36
CA SER A 57 5.68 -18.58 3.75
C SER A 57 4.36 -17.93 3.33
N ARG A 58 4.36 -16.61 3.07
CA ARG A 58 3.18 -15.84 2.66
C ARG A 58 3.40 -15.19 1.30
N TYR A 59 2.54 -15.51 0.34
CA TYR A 59 2.60 -14.94 -1.02
C TYR A 59 4.01 -15.01 -1.65
N LEU A 60 4.79 -16.05 -1.35
CA LEU A 60 6.16 -16.24 -1.84
C LEU A 60 7.10 -15.06 -1.52
N GLY A 61 6.90 -14.37 -0.38
CA GLY A 61 7.70 -13.21 0.02
C GLY A 61 7.19 -11.87 -0.50
N LYS A 62 6.10 -11.86 -1.26
CA LYS A 62 5.55 -10.65 -1.90
C LYS A 62 4.54 -9.89 -1.05
N GLY A 63 4.34 -10.30 0.21
CA GLY A 63 3.50 -9.56 1.16
C GLY A 63 3.92 -8.09 1.29
N VAL A 64 3.00 -7.23 1.73
CA VAL A 64 3.23 -5.78 1.90
C VAL A 64 2.75 -5.28 3.27
N THR A 65 2.69 -6.15 4.27
CA THR A 65 2.27 -5.77 5.64
C THR A 65 3.16 -4.69 6.22
N GLN A 66 4.48 -4.78 6.04
CA GLN A 66 5.40 -3.74 6.52
C GLN A 66 5.26 -2.40 5.78
N ALA A 67 4.70 -2.41 4.56
CA ALA A 67 4.38 -1.19 3.83
C ALA A 67 3.06 -0.58 4.32
N VAL A 68 2.08 -1.42 4.68
CA VAL A 68 0.82 -1.01 5.31
C VAL A 68 1.08 -0.36 6.67
N ASP A 69 1.93 -0.98 7.50
CA ASP A 69 2.25 -0.47 8.85
C ASP A 69 2.94 0.90 8.76
N ALA A 70 3.84 1.07 7.79
CA ALA A 70 4.50 2.35 7.54
C ALA A 70 3.53 3.49 7.18
N VAL A 71 2.38 3.18 6.56
CA VAL A 71 1.34 4.20 6.30
C VAL A 71 0.58 4.55 7.57
N ARG A 72 0.35 3.57 8.44
CA ARG A 72 -0.32 3.77 9.74
C ARG A 72 0.56 4.52 10.75
N GLY A 73 1.87 4.60 10.49
CA GLY A 73 2.85 5.20 11.39
C GLY A 73 3.40 4.22 12.44
N GLU A 74 3.33 2.91 12.15
CA GLU A 74 3.83 1.81 13.00
C GLU A 74 5.12 1.19 12.44
#